data_AF-L8H1C3-F1
#
_entry.id   AF-L8H1C3-F1
#
_cell.length_a   1.000
_cell.length_b   1.000
_cell.length_c   1.000
_cell.angle_alpha   90.00
_cell.angle_beta   90.00
_cell.angle_gamma   90.00
#
_symmetry.space_group_name_H-M   'P 1'
#
loop_
_entity.id
_entity.type
_entity.pdbx_description
1 polymer ?
#
loop_
_entity_poly.entity_id
_entity_poly.type
_entity_poly.pdbx_seq_one_letter_code
_entity_poly.pdbx_strand_id
1 'polypeptide(L)'
;MEAPTPDSTTLPPKELPSAGPRFRRYASIENHQLEAETVRTEGHAEGEWVVMEKVHGSNFCFLTDGSTVTGARRKALLAPGDKYYPGWEILLEMYTDRVLRAFQLLQEHYAAHPPPRRRLDDDGKLHQLYVYGELFGGMYPGLPTPPTQAHVQKGIYYSPTYDFFAFDLHDGHGYLDYDLAERIFQTAGFFYGEALLKGTFDECLAYPHEFTTTLPKRLGHPPLVGARYEGYKNLAEGTVIKPVRNAYFTNGSRVILKKKIDLYAEIIDIRKREPVKRDRNAKLGDDARLAQELEKLAGEGADVDVRWLCDEFERYVNANRLTAVVSKIGFEGEVRHRLRYKRGQLIGLLAKDALDDLLKRPEARARYDAVAQNKARKQIVTRRLNTLAARPVALFFDPPADDTTDVDNVNVDTPAADVSDTNEYVVTNM
;
A
#
# COMPACT_ATOMS: atom_id res chain seq x y z
N MET A 1 -57.32 39.18 37.31
CA MET A 1 -57.16 38.36 36.09
C MET A 1 -55.71 38.53 35.67
N GLU A 2 -54.84 37.66 36.19
CA GLU A 2 -53.41 37.67 35.87
C GLU A 2 -53.20 37.09 34.47
N ALA A 3 -52.45 37.82 33.65
CA ALA A 3 -52.06 37.41 32.32
C ALA A 3 -50.99 36.31 32.39
N PRO A 4 -51.05 35.27 31.53
CA PRO A 4 -50.05 34.21 31.54
C PRO A 4 -48.75 34.70 30.90
N THR A 5 -47.64 34.36 31.55
CA THR A 5 -46.27 34.54 31.07
C THR A 5 -45.99 33.68 29.82
N PRO A 6 -45.19 34.16 28.85
CA PRO A 6 -44.84 33.40 27.67
C PRO A 6 -43.74 32.37 28.01
N ASP A 7 -44.02 31.10 27.73
CA ASP A 7 -43.05 30.02 27.85
C ASP A 7 -42.02 30.14 26.72
N SER A 8 -40.83 30.59 27.11
CA SER A 8 -39.63 30.66 26.27
C SER A 8 -38.86 29.36 26.49
N THR A 9 -38.99 28.38 25.59
CA THR A 9 -37.91 27.44 25.22
C THR A 9 -38.39 26.42 24.18
N THR A 10 -38.55 26.87 22.93
CA THR A 10 -38.35 25.98 21.78
C THR A 10 -37.25 26.60 20.92
N LEU A 11 -36.01 26.22 21.21
CA LEU A 11 -34.91 26.41 20.27
C LEU A 11 -35.34 25.75 18.94
N PRO A 12 -35.14 26.42 17.79
CA PRO A 12 -35.37 25.78 16.50
C PRO A 12 -34.53 24.49 16.46
N PRO A 13 -35.03 23.40 15.85
CA PRO A 13 -34.25 22.19 15.71
C PRO A 13 -32.92 22.56 15.06
N LYS A 14 -31.81 22.25 15.74
CA LYS A 14 -30.48 22.31 15.15
C LYS A 14 -30.57 21.52 13.85
N GLU A 15 -30.48 22.20 12.72
CA GLU A 15 -30.19 21.55 11.45
C GLU A 15 -28.98 20.66 11.70
N LEU A 16 -29.17 19.33 11.61
CA LEU A 16 -28.04 18.43 11.59
C LEU A 16 -27.16 18.89 10.43
N PRO A 17 -25.86 19.18 10.65
CA PRO A 17 -24.99 19.56 9.56
C PRO A 17 -25.08 18.44 8.52
N SER A 18 -25.35 18.80 7.26
CA SER A 18 -25.33 17.85 6.14
C SER A 18 -24.03 17.07 6.25
N ALA A 19 -24.11 15.78 6.58
CA ALA A 19 -22.93 14.98 6.83
C ALA A 19 -22.09 15.00 5.56
N GLY A 20 -20.93 15.64 5.62
CA GLY A 20 -19.97 15.65 4.50
C GLY A 20 -19.64 14.23 4.04
N PRO A 21 -19.05 14.07 2.86
CA PRO A 21 -18.90 12.77 2.23
C PRO A 21 -18.15 11.78 3.14
N ARG A 22 -18.77 10.62 3.40
CA ARG A 22 -18.34 9.69 4.46
C ARG A 22 -17.25 8.77 3.95
N PHE A 23 -15.99 9.19 4.08
CA PHE A 23 -14.84 8.39 3.64
C PHE A 23 -14.91 6.89 4.03
N ARG A 24 -14.73 6.02 3.02
CA ARG A 24 -14.64 4.56 3.18
C ARG A 24 -13.24 4.08 2.84
N ARG A 25 -12.66 3.28 3.74
CA ARG A 25 -11.34 2.67 3.53
C ARG A 25 -11.45 1.52 2.53
N TYR A 26 -10.43 1.41 1.68
CA TYR A 26 -10.30 0.23 0.83
C TYR A 26 -10.01 -1.02 1.68
N ALA A 27 -10.62 -2.15 1.28
CA ALA A 27 -10.47 -3.41 1.99
C ALA A 27 -9.00 -3.88 1.97
N SER A 28 -8.54 -4.50 3.06
CA SER A 28 -7.28 -5.24 3.02
C SER A 28 -7.41 -6.45 2.09
N ILE A 29 -6.30 -6.78 1.43
CA ILE A 29 -6.16 -7.94 0.56
C ILE A 29 -5.17 -8.89 1.24
N GLU A 30 -5.57 -10.14 1.45
CA GLU A 30 -4.71 -11.15 2.07
C GLU A 30 -3.87 -11.89 1.02
N ASN A 31 -2.80 -12.52 1.49
CA ASN A 31 -1.93 -13.33 0.63
C ASN A 31 -2.67 -14.60 0.18
N HIS A 32 -2.47 -14.96 -1.09
CA HIS A 32 -3.07 -16.16 -1.70
C HIS A 32 -2.84 -17.45 -0.89
N GLN A 33 -1.71 -17.59 -0.20
CA GLN A 33 -1.39 -18.74 0.66
C GLN A 33 -2.38 -18.95 1.81
N LEU A 34 -2.98 -17.88 2.33
CA LEU A 34 -3.93 -17.95 3.44
C LEU A 34 -5.37 -18.05 2.94
N GLU A 35 -5.72 -17.30 1.90
CA GLU A 35 -7.11 -17.20 1.45
C GLU A 35 -7.53 -18.26 0.45
N ALA A 36 -6.61 -18.84 -0.33
CA ALA A 36 -7.01 -19.76 -1.39
C ALA A 36 -7.77 -20.99 -0.86
N GLU A 37 -7.40 -21.48 0.33
CA GLU A 37 -8.14 -22.55 0.99
C GLU A 37 -9.51 -22.07 1.46
N THR A 38 -9.57 -20.90 2.12
CA THR A 38 -10.84 -20.30 2.58
C THR A 38 -11.82 -20.09 1.44
N VAL A 39 -11.33 -19.63 0.27
CA VAL A 39 -12.13 -19.46 -0.95
C VAL A 39 -12.79 -20.79 -1.36
N ARG A 40 -12.06 -21.90 -1.29
CA ARG A 40 -12.59 -23.23 -1.61
C ARG A 40 -13.56 -23.71 -0.53
N THR A 41 -13.19 -23.61 0.74
CA THR A 41 -14.01 -24.12 1.85
C THR A 41 -15.33 -23.38 2.03
N GLU A 42 -15.37 -22.07 1.76
CA GLU A 42 -16.61 -21.26 1.80
C GLU A 42 -17.39 -21.26 0.48
N GLY A 43 -16.95 -22.03 -0.53
CA GLY A 43 -17.68 -22.20 -1.79
C GLY A 43 -17.63 -20.98 -2.72
N HIS A 44 -16.57 -20.17 -2.63
CA HIS A 44 -16.39 -18.97 -3.46
C HIS A 44 -15.53 -19.19 -4.71
N ALA A 45 -14.99 -20.39 -4.91
CA ALA A 45 -14.14 -20.71 -6.06
C ALA A 45 -14.90 -20.78 -7.41
N GLU A 46 -16.22 -20.92 -7.37
CA GLU A 46 -17.04 -21.01 -8.58
C GLU A 46 -17.18 -19.66 -9.32
N GLY A 47 -17.52 -19.73 -10.60
CA GLY A 47 -17.68 -18.56 -11.46
C GLY A 47 -16.37 -18.08 -12.09
N GLU A 48 -16.44 -16.92 -12.73
CA GLU A 48 -15.30 -16.32 -13.42
C GLU A 48 -14.49 -15.42 -12.47
N TRP A 49 -13.18 -15.54 -12.58
CA TRP A 49 -12.19 -14.78 -11.83
C TRP A 49 -11.32 -13.98 -12.78
N VAL A 50 -10.70 -12.92 -12.26
CA VAL A 50 -9.81 -12.04 -13.01
C VAL A 50 -8.48 -11.86 -12.28
N VAL A 51 -7.41 -11.87 -13.06
CA VAL A 51 -6.05 -11.52 -12.65
C VAL A 51 -5.71 -10.13 -13.18
N MET A 52 -5.18 -9.27 -12.32
CA MET A 52 -4.67 -7.95 -12.71
C MET A 52 -3.24 -7.77 -12.20
N GLU A 53 -2.46 -6.91 -12.86
CA GLU A 53 -1.15 -6.50 -12.34
C GLU A 53 -1.32 -5.77 -11.00
N LYS A 54 -0.50 -6.16 -10.02
CA LYS A 54 -0.41 -5.44 -8.75
C LYS A 54 0.62 -4.33 -8.89
N VAL A 55 0.14 -3.08 -8.95
CA VAL A 55 1.01 -1.90 -9.02
C VAL A 55 1.64 -1.62 -7.66
N HIS A 56 2.95 -1.38 -7.66
CA HIS A 56 3.72 -0.99 -6.49
C HIS A 56 3.74 0.53 -6.36
N GLY A 57 2.76 1.08 -5.64
CA GLY A 57 2.67 2.50 -5.43
C GLY A 57 2.17 2.81 -4.04
N SER A 58 1.25 3.76 -3.96
CA SER A 58 0.56 4.09 -2.72
C SER A 58 -0.93 4.26 -2.96
N ASN A 59 -1.73 3.55 -2.17
CA ASN A 59 -3.19 3.54 -2.33
C ASN A 59 -3.78 4.96 -2.33
N PHE A 60 -4.49 5.28 -3.40
CA PHE A 60 -5.15 6.55 -3.60
C PHE A 60 -6.63 6.32 -3.94
N CYS A 61 -7.49 7.25 -3.55
CA CYS A 61 -8.90 7.19 -3.85
C CYS A 61 -9.40 8.59 -4.22
N PHE A 62 -10.19 8.67 -5.29
CA PHE A 62 -11.05 9.84 -5.51
C PHE A 62 -12.41 9.57 -4.89
N LEU A 63 -12.96 10.56 -4.21
CA LEU A 63 -14.31 10.56 -3.66
C LEU A 63 -15.09 11.70 -4.30
N THR A 64 -16.27 11.40 -4.83
CA THR A 64 -17.15 12.39 -5.42
C THR A 64 -18.61 12.16 -5.03
N ASP A 65 -19.35 13.25 -4.93
CA ASP A 65 -20.82 13.29 -4.83
C ASP A 65 -21.50 13.59 -6.18
N GLY A 66 -20.73 13.57 -7.27
CA GLY A 66 -21.16 13.95 -8.62
C GLY A 66 -20.96 15.43 -8.94
N SER A 67 -20.55 16.26 -7.98
CA SER A 67 -20.25 17.68 -8.17
C SER A 67 -18.83 18.05 -7.77
N THR A 68 -18.35 17.52 -6.65
CA THR A 68 -17.02 17.79 -6.10
C THR A 68 -16.15 16.54 -6.14
N VAL A 69 -14.82 16.70 -6.28
CA VAL A 69 -13.87 15.59 -6.23
C VAL A 69 -12.82 15.86 -5.16
N THR A 70 -12.63 14.91 -4.26
CA THR A 70 -11.65 14.98 -3.17
C THR A 70 -10.73 13.76 -3.23
N GLY A 71 -9.44 13.97 -2.95
CA GLY A 71 -8.45 12.91 -2.85
C GLY A 71 -8.43 12.28 -1.46
N ALA A 72 -8.07 11.00 -1.39
CA ALA A 72 -7.88 10.30 -0.13
C ALA A 72 -6.72 9.31 -0.23
N ARG A 73 -6.00 9.16 0.88
CA ARG A 73 -5.09 8.04 1.11
C ARG A 73 -5.83 6.91 1.80
N ARG A 74 -5.20 5.74 1.91
CA ARG A 74 -5.78 4.52 2.51
C ARG A 74 -6.61 4.69 3.79
N LYS A 75 -6.22 5.63 4.67
CA LYS A 75 -6.82 5.78 6.00
C LYS A 75 -7.57 7.09 6.23
N ALA A 76 -7.47 8.07 5.34
CA ALA A 76 -8.03 9.41 5.53
C ALA A 76 -8.17 10.18 4.21
N LEU A 77 -9.12 11.12 4.18
CA LEU A 77 -9.19 12.17 3.17
C LEU A 77 -7.90 13.01 3.20
N LEU A 78 -7.55 13.57 2.04
CA LEU A 78 -6.43 14.49 1.88
C LEU A 78 -6.97 15.92 1.79
N ALA A 79 -6.46 16.80 2.64
CA ALA A 79 -6.70 18.23 2.56
C ALA A 79 -5.64 18.90 1.67
N PRO A 80 -5.93 20.08 1.09
CA PRO A 80 -4.92 20.87 0.39
C PRO A 80 -3.68 21.09 1.26
N GLY A 81 -2.49 20.77 0.73
CA GLY A 81 -1.22 20.90 1.46
C GLY A 81 -0.88 19.73 2.39
N ASP A 82 -1.69 18.67 2.42
CA ASP A 82 -1.33 17.45 3.14
C ASP A 82 -0.03 16.85 2.59
N LYS A 83 0.87 16.47 3.51
CA LYS A 83 2.17 15.87 3.18
C LYS A 83 2.03 14.37 2.91
N TYR A 84 1.28 14.01 1.86
CA TYR A 84 1.15 12.62 1.42
C TYR A 84 2.32 12.22 0.50
N TYR A 85 2.32 12.74 -0.73
CA TYR A 85 3.45 12.77 -1.65
C TYR A 85 3.58 14.19 -2.19
N PRO A 86 4.77 14.81 -2.21
CA PRO A 86 4.91 16.15 -2.79
C PRO A 86 4.34 16.19 -4.22
N GLY A 87 3.43 17.13 -4.48
CA GLY A 87 2.78 17.29 -5.78
C GLY A 87 1.66 16.29 -6.12
N TRP A 88 1.11 15.56 -5.14
CA TRP A 88 0.02 14.59 -5.37
C TRP A 88 -1.24 15.24 -5.93
N GLU A 89 -1.45 16.53 -5.67
CA GLU A 89 -2.61 17.32 -6.11
C GLU A 89 -2.76 17.33 -7.64
N ILE A 90 -1.68 17.10 -8.39
CA ILE A 90 -1.71 16.95 -9.85
C ILE A 90 -2.70 15.86 -10.29
N LEU A 91 -2.90 14.82 -9.47
CA LEU A 91 -3.87 13.77 -9.76
C LEU A 91 -5.31 14.30 -9.78
N LEU A 92 -5.65 15.27 -8.93
CA LEU A 92 -6.97 15.91 -8.95
C LEU A 92 -7.16 16.69 -10.24
N GLU A 93 -6.15 17.45 -10.66
CA GLU A 93 -6.18 18.20 -11.93
C GLU A 93 -6.34 17.25 -13.12
N MET A 94 -5.61 16.13 -13.13
CA MET A 94 -5.65 15.16 -14.21
C MET A 94 -6.97 14.36 -14.26
N TYR A 95 -7.54 13.98 -13.13
CA TYR A 95 -8.61 12.97 -13.10
C TYR A 95 -10.00 13.48 -12.72
N THR A 96 -10.18 14.75 -12.34
CA THR A 96 -11.50 15.28 -11.92
C THR A 96 -12.60 15.02 -12.95
N ASP A 97 -12.39 15.40 -14.21
CA ASP A 97 -13.40 15.21 -15.26
C ASP A 97 -13.73 13.72 -15.50
N ARG A 98 -12.72 12.86 -15.41
CA ARG A 98 -12.87 11.40 -15.54
C ARG A 98 -13.70 10.83 -14.40
N VAL A 99 -13.46 11.28 -13.17
CA VAL A 99 -14.20 10.88 -11.97
C VAL A 99 -15.66 11.33 -12.04
N LEU A 100 -15.91 12.58 -12.44
CA LEU A 100 -17.27 13.09 -12.65
C LEU A 100 -17.99 12.33 -13.77
N ARG A 101 -17.27 12.00 -14.85
CA ARG A 101 -17.83 11.17 -15.93
C ARG A 101 -18.16 9.76 -15.45
N ALA A 102 -17.32 9.14 -14.62
CA ALA A 102 -17.60 7.83 -14.03
C ALA A 102 -18.85 7.85 -13.13
N PHE A 103 -19.06 8.91 -12.35
CA PHE A 103 -20.28 9.10 -11.57
C PHE A 103 -21.52 9.15 -12.46
N GLN A 104 -21.49 9.96 -13.52
CA GLN A 104 -22.58 10.05 -14.49
C GLN A 104 -22.88 8.70 -15.15
N LEU A 105 -21.85 7.99 -15.62
CA LEU A 105 -22.00 6.67 -16.25
C LEU A 105 -22.64 5.65 -15.30
N LEU A 106 -22.26 5.65 -14.02
CA LEU A 106 -22.88 4.77 -13.04
C LEU A 106 -24.33 5.15 -12.76
N GLN A 107 -24.62 6.45 -12.67
CA GLN A 107 -25.98 6.95 -12.49
C GLN A 107 -26.88 6.58 -13.67
N GLU A 108 -26.41 6.75 -14.91
CA GLU A 108 -27.08 6.30 -16.14
C GLU A 108 -27.31 4.79 -16.11
N HIS A 109 -26.31 4.01 -15.69
CA HIS A 109 -26.43 2.55 -15.56
C HIS A 109 -27.50 2.14 -14.55
N TYR A 110 -27.53 2.76 -13.36
CA TYR A 110 -28.54 2.46 -12.33
C TYR A 110 -29.94 2.92 -12.71
N ALA A 111 -30.08 3.98 -13.51
CA ALA A 111 -31.37 4.38 -14.06
C ALA A 111 -31.93 3.32 -15.04
N ALA A 112 -31.07 2.73 -15.87
CA ALA A 112 -31.45 1.68 -16.82
C ALA A 112 -31.55 0.28 -16.18
N HIS A 113 -30.73 0.01 -15.16
CA HIS A 113 -30.62 -1.29 -14.48
C HIS A 113 -30.60 -1.05 -12.96
N PRO A 114 -31.77 -0.85 -12.32
CA PRO A 114 -31.84 -0.55 -10.91
C PRO A 114 -31.11 -1.61 -10.08
N PRO A 115 -30.12 -1.22 -9.24
CA PRO A 115 -29.46 -2.18 -8.37
C PRO A 115 -30.45 -2.67 -7.28
N PRO A 116 -30.10 -3.74 -6.55
CA PRO A 116 -30.91 -4.19 -5.43
C PRO A 116 -31.19 -3.05 -4.45
N ARG A 117 -32.43 -2.91 -3.96
CA ARG A 117 -32.87 -1.78 -3.09
C ARG A 117 -31.90 -1.42 -1.97
N ARG A 118 -31.19 -2.41 -1.41
CA ARG A 118 -30.15 -2.21 -0.36
C ARG A 118 -28.92 -1.39 -0.79
N ARG A 119 -28.76 -1.10 -2.09
CA ARG A 119 -27.65 -0.30 -2.66
C ARG A 119 -28.09 1.10 -3.10
N LEU A 120 -29.36 1.43 -2.96
CA LEU A 120 -29.86 2.78 -3.20
C LEU A 120 -30.24 3.39 -1.86
N ASP A 121 -30.00 4.68 -1.73
CA ASP A 121 -30.58 5.45 -0.64
C ASP A 121 -32.09 5.62 -0.88
N ASP A 122 -32.83 6.16 0.11
CA ASP A 122 -34.30 6.20 0.09
C ASP A 122 -34.90 6.93 -1.13
N ASP A 123 -34.13 7.83 -1.75
CA ASP A 123 -34.53 8.58 -2.94
C ASP A 123 -34.21 7.87 -4.27
N GLY A 124 -33.64 6.66 -4.21
CA GLY A 124 -33.32 5.85 -5.39
C GLY A 124 -32.11 6.36 -6.18
N LYS A 125 -31.29 7.25 -5.63
CA LYS A 125 -30.17 7.89 -6.34
C LYS A 125 -28.80 7.43 -5.86
N LEU A 126 -27.82 7.61 -6.74
CA LEU A 126 -26.41 7.53 -6.38
C LEU A 126 -26.00 8.84 -5.71
N HIS A 127 -25.47 8.77 -4.49
CA HIS A 127 -25.00 9.96 -3.75
C HIS A 127 -23.48 10.09 -3.74
N GLN A 128 -22.75 8.97 -3.84
CA GLN A 128 -21.30 8.97 -3.74
C GLN A 128 -20.67 7.90 -4.63
N LEU A 129 -19.52 8.24 -5.20
CA LEU A 129 -18.64 7.30 -5.89
C LEU A 129 -17.23 7.38 -5.31
N TYR A 130 -16.66 6.21 -5.06
CA TYR A 130 -15.28 6.02 -4.68
C TYR A 130 -14.56 5.34 -5.84
N VAL A 131 -13.50 5.98 -6.33
CA VAL A 131 -12.62 5.45 -7.36
C VAL A 131 -11.32 5.06 -6.69
N TYR A 132 -11.16 3.77 -6.39
CA TYR A 132 -9.96 3.25 -5.76
C TYR A 132 -8.90 2.90 -6.81
N GLY A 133 -7.67 3.29 -6.51
CA GLY A 133 -6.52 3.01 -7.34
C GLY A 133 -5.21 3.14 -6.59
N GLU A 134 -4.12 3.14 -7.36
CA GLU A 134 -2.77 3.31 -6.87
C GLU A 134 -2.18 4.58 -7.48
N LEU A 135 -1.70 5.51 -6.65
CA LEU A 135 -0.77 6.55 -7.09
C LEU A 135 0.58 5.87 -7.34
N PHE A 136 1.19 6.09 -8.49
CA PHE A 136 2.49 5.52 -8.85
C PHE A 136 3.34 6.50 -9.67
N GLY A 137 4.59 6.13 -9.95
CA GLY A 137 5.48 6.90 -10.82
C GLY A 137 6.37 7.89 -10.07
N GLY A 138 6.65 9.03 -10.71
CA GLY A 138 7.54 10.06 -10.18
C GLY A 138 9.03 9.74 -10.33
N MET A 139 9.39 8.73 -11.13
CA MET A 139 10.75 8.51 -11.62
C MET A 139 10.76 7.47 -12.75
N TYR A 140 11.46 7.78 -13.84
CA TYR A 140 11.74 6.83 -14.91
C TYR A 140 13.12 7.10 -15.52
N PRO A 141 14.05 6.13 -15.51
CA PRO A 141 15.39 6.33 -16.03
C PRO A 141 15.41 6.83 -17.48
N GLY A 142 16.22 7.86 -17.74
CA GLY A 142 16.37 8.46 -19.06
C GLY A 142 15.28 9.46 -19.45
N LEU A 143 14.27 9.68 -18.59
CA LEU A 143 13.22 10.67 -18.80
C LEU A 143 13.22 11.74 -17.70
N PRO A 144 12.90 13.01 -18.02
CA PRO A 144 12.89 14.08 -17.03
C PRO A 144 11.75 13.89 -16.02
N THR A 145 12.08 14.00 -14.74
CA THR A 145 11.14 13.93 -13.62
C THR A 145 10.95 15.33 -13.02
N PRO A 146 9.71 15.78 -12.73
CA PRO A 146 9.50 17.06 -12.07
C PRO A 146 10.15 17.08 -10.68
N PRO A 147 10.88 18.15 -10.30
CA PRO A 147 11.54 18.24 -8.98
C PRO A 147 10.54 18.31 -7.82
N THR A 148 9.28 18.58 -8.12
CA THR A 148 8.16 18.59 -7.16
C THR A 148 7.61 17.20 -6.86
N GLN A 149 8.05 16.16 -7.58
CA GLN A 149 7.59 14.78 -7.43
C GLN A 149 8.73 13.90 -6.92
N ALA A 150 8.39 12.94 -6.07
CA ALA A 150 9.31 11.94 -5.55
C ALA A 150 9.02 10.58 -6.19
N HIS A 151 9.99 9.68 -6.26
CA HIS A 151 9.71 8.31 -6.69
C HIS A 151 8.78 7.63 -5.68
N VAL A 152 7.55 7.30 -6.09
CA VAL A 152 6.50 6.83 -5.16
C VAL A 152 6.89 5.53 -4.46
N GLN A 153 7.47 4.57 -5.19
CA GLN A 153 8.03 3.35 -4.61
C GLN A 153 9.24 2.92 -5.42
N LYS A 154 10.30 2.51 -4.71
CA LYS A 154 11.56 2.09 -5.34
C LYS A 154 11.47 0.69 -5.93
N GLY A 155 12.36 0.42 -6.88
CA GLY A 155 12.58 -0.92 -7.42
C GLY A 155 11.66 -1.31 -8.58
N ILE A 156 10.68 -0.47 -8.95
CA ILE A 156 9.94 -0.60 -10.21
C ILE A 156 9.82 0.79 -10.85
N TYR A 157 10.07 0.87 -12.15
CA TYR A 157 9.97 2.10 -12.93
C TYR A 157 8.72 2.06 -13.80
N TYR A 158 7.76 2.93 -13.49
CA TYR A 158 6.47 2.98 -14.18
C TYR A 158 6.34 4.19 -15.10
N SER A 159 6.68 5.38 -14.60
CA SER A 159 6.49 6.66 -15.30
C SER A 159 7.36 7.76 -14.66
N PRO A 160 7.90 8.72 -15.44
CA PRO A 160 8.68 9.82 -14.88
C PRO A 160 7.85 10.79 -14.05
N THR A 161 6.53 10.81 -14.27
CA THR A 161 5.59 11.64 -13.52
C THR A 161 4.65 10.77 -12.70
N TYR A 162 3.93 11.38 -11.77
CA TYR A 162 2.78 10.74 -11.14
C TYR A 162 1.69 10.41 -12.14
N ASP A 163 1.05 9.28 -11.89
CA ASP A 163 -0.17 8.86 -12.55
C ASP A 163 -1.00 7.98 -11.59
N PHE A 164 -2.20 7.63 -12.00
CA PHE A 164 -3.16 6.89 -11.19
C PHE A 164 -3.64 5.62 -11.91
N PHE A 165 -3.54 4.49 -11.22
CA PHE A 165 -3.99 3.19 -11.73
C PHE A 165 -5.28 2.77 -11.03
N ALA A 166 -6.42 2.95 -11.69
CA ALA A 166 -7.73 2.60 -11.14
C ALA A 166 -7.93 1.07 -11.12
N PHE A 167 -8.45 0.52 -10.03
CA PHE A 167 -8.67 -0.94 -9.91
C PHE A 167 -10.03 -1.34 -9.33
N ASP A 168 -10.76 -0.44 -8.66
CA ASP A 168 -12.11 -0.72 -8.12
C ASP A 168 -12.98 0.54 -8.03
N LEU A 169 -14.29 0.33 -8.19
CA LEU A 169 -15.33 1.33 -7.91
C LEU A 169 -16.19 0.88 -6.73
N HIS A 170 -16.65 1.83 -5.92
CA HIS A 170 -17.61 1.59 -4.85
C HIS A 170 -18.64 2.71 -4.81
N ASP A 171 -19.92 2.37 -4.69
CA ASP A 171 -21.07 3.29 -4.80
C ASP A 171 -21.54 3.85 -3.45
N GLY A 172 -20.68 3.87 -2.43
CA GLY A 172 -21.07 4.14 -1.05
C GLY A 172 -21.76 3.00 -0.30
N HIS A 173 -22.26 1.96 -0.99
CA HIS A 173 -22.91 0.78 -0.38
C HIS A 173 -22.10 -0.51 -0.52
N GLY A 174 -21.48 -0.75 -1.68
CA GLY A 174 -20.53 -1.84 -1.90
C GLY A 174 -19.70 -1.69 -3.17
N TYR A 175 -18.75 -2.60 -3.38
CA TYR A 175 -17.96 -2.64 -4.61
C TYR A 175 -18.82 -3.00 -5.83
N LEU A 176 -18.45 -2.47 -6.98
CA LEU A 176 -19.01 -2.84 -8.29
C LEU A 176 -18.31 -4.08 -8.82
N ASP A 177 -19.04 -4.89 -9.58
CA ASP A 177 -18.50 -6.05 -10.26
C ASP A 177 -17.49 -5.62 -11.34
N TYR A 178 -16.51 -6.49 -11.60
CA TYR A 178 -15.34 -6.16 -12.41
C TYR A 178 -15.72 -5.62 -13.78
N ASP A 179 -16.59 -6.30 -14.52
CA ASP A 179 -16.95 -5.90 -15.89
C ASP A 179 -17.65 -4.55 -15.95
N LEU A 180 -18.44 -4.21 -14.92
CA LEU A 180 -19.09 -2.90 -14.86
C LEU A 180 -18.04 -1.81 -14.57
N ALA A 181 -17.16 -2.05 -13.59
CA ALA A 181 -16.09 -1.11 -13.28
C ALA A 181 -15.14 -0.91 -14.46
N GLU A 182 -14.73 -1.97 -15.14
CA GLU A 182 -13.90 -1.97 -16.35
C GLU A 182 -14.53 -1.12 -17.46
N ARG A 183 -15.81 -1.34 -17.78
CA ARG A 183 -16.51 -0.53 -18.79
C ARG A 183 -16.56 0.95 -18.41
N ILE A 184 -16.81 1.27 -17.14
CA ILE A 184 -16.84 2.66 -16.66
C ILE A 184 -15.45 3.29 -16.76
N PHE A 185 -14.39 2.59 -16.31
CA PHE A 185 -13.01 3.07 -16.42
C PHE A 185 -12.62 3.35 -17.86
N GLN A 186 -12.90 2.40 -18.76
CA GLN A 186 -12.60 2.53 -20.18
C GLN A 186 -13.35 3.72 -20.80
N THR A 187 -14.66 3.84 -20.55
CA THR A 187 -15.49 4.89 -21.15
C THR A 187 -15.17 6.28 -20.58
N ALA A 188 -14.82 6.36 -19.29
CA ALA A 188 -14.41 7.61 -18.65
C ALA A 188 -12.93 7.97 -18.90
N GLY A 189 -12.16 7.09 -19.55
CA GLY A 189 -10.78 7.36 -19.96
C GLY A 189 -9.75 7.26 -18.82
N PHE A 190 -9.94 6.38 -17.85
CA PHE A 190 -8.95 6.08 -16.81
C PHE A 190 -7.79 5.24 -17.35
N PHE A 191 -6.63 5.34 -16.70
CA PHE A 191 -5.63 4.28 -16.73
C PHE A 191 -5.98 3.25 -15.64
N TYR A 192 -6.22 2.00 -16.02
CA TYR A 192 -6.83 1.01 -15.10
C TYR A 192 -6.24 -0.40 -15.22
N GLY A 193 -6.64 -1.24 -14.27
CA GLY A 193 -6.34 -2.67 -14.21
C GLY A 193 -7.11 -3.48 -15.24
N GLU A 194 -6.57 -3.53 -16.45
CA GLU A 194 -6.97 -4.49 -17.48
C GLU A 194 -6.67 -5.93 -17.03
N ALA A 195 -7.54 -6.86 -17.44
CA ALA A 195 -7.38 -8.27 -17.13
C ALA A 195 -6.15 -8.85 -17.82
N LEU A 196 -5.22 -9.40 -17.04
CA LEU A 196 -4.14 -10.25 -17.54
C LEU A 196 -4.66 -11.65 -17.93
N LEU A 197 -5.67 -12.11 -17.19
CA LEU A 197 -6.38 -13.37 -17.43
C LEU A 197 -7.79 -13.25 -16.84
N LYS A 198 -8.82 -13.71 -17.58
CA LYS A 198 -10.12 -14.09 -17.04
C LYS A 198 -10.30 -15.59 -17.21
N GLY A 199 -10.77 -16.29 -16.17
CA GLY A 199 -10.88 -17.74 -16.19
C GLY A 199 -11.44 -18.30 -14.88
N THR A 200 -11.25 -19.60 -14.66
CA THR A 200 -11.60 -20.25 -13.39
C THR A 200 -10.67 -19.80 -12.26
N PHE A 201 -11.09 -19.99 -11.00
CA PHE A 201 -10.27 -19.68 -9.83
C PHE A 201 -8.88 -20.34 -9.89
N ASP A 202 -8.81 -21.63 -10.25
CA ASP A 202 -7.55 -22.36 -10.29
C ASP A 202 -6.63 -21.90 -11.43
N GLU A 203 -7.18 -21.56 -12.60
CA GLU A 203 -6.40 -20.95 -13.69
C GLU A 203 -5.83 -19.59 -13.28
N CYS A 204 -6.64 -18.74 -12.65
CA CYS A 204 -6.20 -17.45 -12.13
C CYS A 204 -5.14 -17.59 -11.03
N LEU A 205 -5.30 -18.56 -10.11
CA LEU A 205 -4.34 -18.83 -9.06
C LEU A 205 -3.00 -19.37 -9.60
N ALA A 206 -3.06 -20.16 -10.68
CA ALA A 206 -1.90 -20.70 -11.38
C ALA A 206 -1.15 -19.66 -12.22
N TYR A 207 -1.75 -18.51 -12.53
CA TYR A 207 -1.13 -17.46 -13.33
C TYR A 207 0.29 -17.09 -12.81
N PRO A 208 1.29 -16.98 -13.69
CA PRO A 208 2.66 -16.59 -13.32
C PRO A 208 2.67 -15.19 -12.71
N HIS A 209 3.12 -15.10 -11.47
CA HIS A 209 3.17 -13.82 -10.76
C HIS A 209 4.49 -13.09 -10.94
N GLU A 210 5.53 -13.76 -11.48
CA GLU A 210 6.79 -13.13 -11.90
C GLU A 210 6.75 -12.81 -13.38
N PHE A 211 6.68 -11.51 -13.70
CA PHE A 211 6.70 -10.98 -15.05
C PHE A 211 7.22 -9.54 -15.04
N THR A 212 7.75 -9.07 -16.16
CA THR A 212 8.08 -7.64 -16.36
C THR A 212 6.81 -6.81 -16.36
N THR A 213 6.79 -5.70 -15.62
CA THR A 213 5.62 -4.81 -15.57
C THR A 213 5.16 -4.39 -16.97
N THR A 214 3.85 -4.37 -17.17
CA THR A 214 3.24 -4.00 -18.46
C THR A 214 3.05 -2.48 -18.60
N LEU A 215 3.12 -1.76 -17.49
CA LEU A 215 2.70 -0.35 -17.39
C LEU A 215 3.54 0.61 -18.24
N PRO A 216 4.88 0.59 -18.21
CA PRO A 216 5.68 1.54 -18.99
C PRO A 216 5.34 1.53 -20.48
N LYS A 217 5.19 0.31 -21.05
CA LYS A 217 4.79 0.14 -22.44
C LYS A 217 3.39 0.68 -22.71
N ARG A 218 2.43 0.45 -21.81
CA ARG A 218 1.06 0.98 -21.94
C ARG A 218 1.03 2.51 -21.85
N LEU A 219 1.96 3.11 -21.11
CA LEU A 219 2.14 4.56 -20.98
C LEU A 219 2.98 5.17 -22.12
N GLY A 220 3.46 4.36 -23.07
CA GLY A 220 4.26 4.83 -24.20
C GLY A 220 5.73 5.13 -23.86
N HIS A 221 6.22 4.69 -22.70
CA HIS A 221 7.60 4.91 -22.29
C HIS A 221 8.56 3.93 -23.01
N PRO A 222 9.77 4.39 -23.37
CA PRO A 222 10.77 3.53 -23.99
C PRO A 222 11.29 2.47 -22.99
N PRO A 223 11.87 1.36 -23.47
CA PRO A 223 12.61 0.45 -22.61
C PRO A 223 13.69 1.18 -21.80
N LEU A 224 14.03 0.64 -20.63
CA LEU A 224 15.11 1.20 -19.81
C LEU A 224 16.45 1.07 -20.53
N VAL A 225 17.22 2.15 -20.59
CA VAL A 225 18.49 2.24 -21.33
C VAL A 225 19.65 2.67 -20.43
N GLY A 226 20.86 2.27 -20.81
CA GLY A 226 22.11 2.59 -20.12
C GLY A 226 22.76 1.37 -19.47
N ALA A 227 24.09 1.40 -19.32
CA ALA A 227 24.89 0.27 -18.83
C ALA A 227 24.40 -0.30 -17.49
N ARG A 228 23.78 0.55 -16.66
CA ARG A 228 23.22 0.19 -15.37
C ARG A 228 21.95 -0.67 -15.45
N TYR A 229 21.17 -0.51 -16.50
CA TYR A 229 19.88 -1.18 -16.68
C TYR A 229 19.96 -2.33 -17.69
N GLU A 230 21.16 -2.65 -18.16
CA GLU A 230 21.40 -3.82 -18.98
C GLU A 230 21.05 -5.09 -18.19
N GLY A 231 20.14 -5.90 -18.73
CA GLY A 231 19.60 -7.09 -18.04
C GLY A 231 18.62 -6.81 -16.90
N TYR A 232 18.30 -5.54 -16.60
CA TYR A 232 17.31 -5.20 -15.59
C TYR A 232 15.89 -5.47 -16.11
N LYS A 233 15.19 -6.43 -15.51
CA LYS A 233 13.90 -6.92 -16.00
C LYS A 233 12.68 -6.05 -15.64
N ASN A 234 12.81 -5.08 -14.73
CA ASN A 234 11.71 -4.26 -14.21
C ASN A 234 10.47 -5.11 -13.85
N LEU A 235 10.65 -6.05 -12.92
CA LEU A 235 9.61 -7.03 -12.56
C LEU A 235 8.43 -6.33 -11.86
N ALA A 236 7.21 -6.75 -12.17
CA ALA A 236 6.00 -6.32 -11.46
C ALA A 236 6.04 -6.80 -10.00
N GLU A 237 5.28 -6.13 -9.12
CA GLU A 237 5.15 -6.56 -7.72
C GLU A 237 4.52 -7.95 -7.62
N GLY A 238 3.62 -8.25 -8.55
CA GLY A 238 2.88 -9.49 -8.67
C GLY A 238 1.49 -9.27 -9.23
N THR A 239 0.51 -10.03 -8.73
CA THR A 239 -0.89 -9.96 -9.19
C THR A 239 -1.89 -9.78 -8.05
N VAL A 240 -3.05 -9.22 -8.41
CA VAL A 240 -4.28 -9.26 -7.62
C VAL A 240 -5.26 -10.17 -8.33
N ILE A 241 -5.92 -11.04 -7.59
CA ILE A 241 -6.86 -12.04 -8.11
C ILE A 241 -8.19 -11.85 -7.37
N LYS A 242 -9.28 -11.63 -8.11
CA LYS A 242 -10.62 -11.41 -7.55
C LYS A 242 -11.71 -12.03 -8.43
N PRO A 243 -12.87 -12.41 -7.87
CA PRO A 243 -13.97 -12.86 -8.70
C PRO A 243 -14.51 -11.69 -9.53
N VAL A 244 -14.99 -11.97 -10.74
CA VAL A 244 -15.62 -10.96 -11.61
C VAL A 244 -16.88 -10.40 -10.93
N ARG A 245 -17.64 -11.26 -10.26
CA ARG A 245 -18.76 -10.87 -9.39
C ARG A 245 -18.30 -10.82 -7.94
N ASN A 246 -18.53 -9.72 -7.24
CA ASN A 246 -18.04 -9.58 -5.88
C ASN A 246 -18.66 -10.62 -4.95
N ALA A 247 -17.79 -11.25 -4.14
CA ALA A 247 -18.17 -12.14 -3.06
C ALA A 247 -17.56 -11.66 -1.74
N TYR A 248 -18.15 -12.10 -0.63
CA TYR A 248 -17.70 -11.80 0.72
C TYR A 248 -17.73 -13.08 1.54
N PHE A 249 -16.67 -13.31 2.29
CA PHE A 249 -16.59 -14.41 3.25
C PHE A 249 -17.62 -14.23 4.36
N THR A 250 -17.87 -15.30 5.12
CA THR A 250 -18.78 -15.30 6.27
C THR A 250 -18.43 -14.26 7.35
N ASN A 251 -17.15 -13.91 7.47
CA ASN A 251 -16.66 -12.87 8.38
C ASN A 251 -16.87 -11.42 7.85
N GLY A 252 -17.41 -11.26 6.65
CA GLY A 252 -17.67 -9.99 5.97
C GLY A 252 -16.48 -9.40 5.19
N SER A 253 -15.30 -10.04 5.17
CA SER A 253 -14.19 -9.58 4.34
C SER A 253 -14.46 -9.91 2.87
N ARG A 254 -13.98 -9.03 1.97
CA ARG A 254 -14.13 -9.23 0.53
C ARG A 254 -13.29 -10.42 0.09
N VAL A 255 -13.82 -11.24 -0.81
CA VAL A 255 -13.08 -12.31 -1.47
C VAL A 255 -12.16 -11.69 -2.51
N ILE A 256 -10.88 -11.54 -2.19
CA ILE A 256 -9.84 -10.96 -3.06
C ILE A 256 -8.46 -11.28 -2.47
N LEU A 257 -7.56 -11.80 -3.30
CA LEU A 257 -6.21 -12.21 -2.87
C LEU A 257 -5.10 -11.51 -3.66
N LYS A 258 -3.91 -11.43 -3.05
CA LYS A 258 -2.68 -10.95 -3.68
C LYS A 258 -1.62 -12.06 -3.77
N LYS A 259 -0.86 -12.06 -4.87
CA LYS A 259 0.27 -12.96 -5.11
C LYS A 259 1.47 -12.13 -5.54
N LYS A 260 2.37 -11.86 -4.60
CA LYS A 260 3.60 -11.07 -4.84
C LYS A 260 4.77 -11.99 -5.14
N ILE A 261 5.73 -11.54 -5.94
CA ILE A 261 6.99 -12.26 -6.15
C ILE A 261 7.85 -12.21 -4.89
N ASP A 262 8.80 -13.14 -4.76
CA ASP A 262 9.70 -13.22 -3.61
C ASP A 262 10.45 -11.90 -3.34
N LEU A 263 10.83 -11.19 -4.40
CA LEU A 263 11.49 -9.87 -4.29
C LEU A 263 10.64 -8.86 -3.50
N TYR A 264 9.30 -8.93 -3.58
CA TYR A 264 8.36 -8.03 -2.90
C TYR A 264 7.53 -8.72 -1.82
N ALA A 265 7.83 -9.98 -1.49
CA ALA A 265 7.09 -10.76 -0.51
C ALA A 265 7.24 -10.17 0.89
N GLU A 266 6.12 -10.03 1.59
CA GLU A 266 6.07 -9.56 2.99
C GLU A 266 6.31 -10.71 3.99
N ILE A 267 6.27 -11.96 3.51
CA ILE A 267 6.61 -13.18 4.23
C ILE A 267 7.67 -13.91 3.39
N ILE A 268 8.84 -14.19 3.97
CA ILE A 268 9.94 -14.86 3.28
C ILE A 268 10.21 -16.23 3.88
N ASP A 269 10.79 -17.13 3.10
CA ASP A 269 11.33 -18.37 3.64
C ASP A 269 12.63 -18.13 4.39
N ILE A 270 12.83 -18.87 5.48
CA ILE A 270 14.05 -18.81 6.28
C ILE A 270 15.17 -19.45 5.46
N ARG A 271 16.04 -18.63 4.85
CA ARG A 271 17.29 -19.14 4.28
C ARG A 271 18.15 -19.72 5.42
N LYS A 272 18.62 -20.96 5.27
CA LYS A 272 19.57 -21.57 6.22
C LYS A 272 20.78 -20.64 6.34
N ARG A 273 21.02 -20.09 7.53
CA ARG A 273 22.19 -19.22 7.77
C ARG A 273 23.46 -20.07 7.68
N GLU A 274 24.44 -19.60 6.91
CA GLU A 274 25.81 -20.10 7.08
C GLU A 274 26.32 -19.69 8.47
N PRO A 275 27.05 -20.57 9.17
CA PRO A 275 27.56 -20.26 10.50
C PRO A 275 28.57 -19.10 10.42
N VAL A 276 28.18 -17.94 10.96
CA VAL A 276 29.07 -16.78 11.09
C VAL A 276 30.20 -17.14 12.06
N LYS A 277 31.46 -16.89 11.65
CA LYS A 277 32.63 -17.08 12.50
C LYS A 277 32.50 -16.21 13.76
N ARG A 278 32.53 -16.83 14.95
CA ARG A 278 32.40 -16.17 16.25
C ARG A 278 33.57 -15.19 16.48
N ASP A 279 33.25 -13.90 16.60
CA ASP A 279 34.15 -12.93 17.22
C ASP A 279 34.04 -13.06 18.76
N ARG A 280 35.19 -13.25 19.42
CA ARG A 280 35.27 -13.54 20.87
C ARG A 280 35.09 -12.30 21.75
N ASN A 281 35.09 -11.10 21.16
CA ASN A 281 34.99 -9.83 21.90
C ASN A 281 33.63 -9.10 21.72
N ALA A 282 32.67 -9.67 20.99
CA ALA A 282 31.35 -9.08 20.83
C ALA A 282 30.46 -9.31 22.07
N LYS A 283 29.61 -8.33 22.41
CA LYS A 283 28.46 -8.56 23.32
C LYS A 283 27.72 -9.82 22.87
N LEU A 284 27.21 -10.61 23.83
CA LEU A 284 26.45 -11.83 23.53
C LEU A 284 25.46 -11.55 22.40
N GLY A 285 25.64 -12.20 21.25
CA GLY A 285 24.77 -11.99 20.09
C GLY A 285 23.33 -12.31 20.46
N ASP A 286 22.37 -11.66 19.80
CA ASP A 286 20.94 -11.79 20.13
C ASP A 286 20.48 -13.26 20.20
N ASP A 287 21.03 -14.12 19.35
CA ASP A 287 20.73 -15.56 19.31
C ASP A 287 21.29 -16.30 20.53
N ALA A 288 22.48 -15.93 21.02
CA ALA A 288 23.07 -16.50 22.23
C ALA A 288 22.33 -16.03 23.49
N ARG A 289 21.85 -14.77 23.50
CA ARG A 289 20.98 -14.27 24.58
C ARG A 289 19.64 -14.99 24.59
N LEU A 290 19.03 -15.18 23.43
CA LEU A 290 17.77 -15.94 23.30
C LEU A 290 17.97 -17.37 23.81
N ALA A 291 19.05 -18.05 23.41
CA ALA A 291 19.36 -19.40 23.88
C ALA A 291 19.47 -19.48 25.41
N GLN A 292 20.19 -18.54 26.04
CA GLN A 292 20.31 -18.48 27.50
C GLN A 292 18.96 -18.21 28.20
N GLU A 293 18.09 -17.40 27.59
CA GLU A 293 16.75 -17.12 28.13
C GLU A 293 15.82 -18.33 27.97
N LEU A 294 15.94 -19.08 26.89
CA LEU A 294 15.21 -20.34 26.68
C LEU A 294 15.67 -21.43 27.66
N GLU A 295 16.98 -21.56 27.91
CA GLU A 295 17.53 -22.49 28.90
C GLU A 295 16.96 -22.23 30.31
N LYS A 296 16.76 -20.96 30.67
CA LYS A 296 16.12 -20.58 31.95
C LYS A 296 14.63 -20.93 32.01
N LEU A 297 13.97 -21.08 30.86
CA LEU A 297 12.55 -21.44 30.74
C LEU A 297 12.30 -22.95 30.58
N ALA A 298 13.35 -23.74 30.32
CA ALA A 298 13.26 -25.15 29.93
C ALA A 298 12.55 -26.07 30.93
N GLY A 299 12.31 -25.62 32.18
CA GLY A 299 11.56 -26.36 33.19
C GLY A 299 10.03 -26.41 33.01
N GLU A 300 9.45 -25.65 32.07
CA GLU A 300 7.99 -25.42 32.03
C GLU A 300 7.30 -25.77 30.69
N GLY A 301 7.95 -26.50 29.78
CA GLY A 301 7.36 -26.96 28.49
C GLY A 301 7.00 -25.86 27.46
N ALA A 302 7.12 -24.59 27.84
CA ALA A 302 6.76 -23.43 27.05
C ALA A 302 7.93 -22.74 26.35
N ASP A 303 9.14 -23.29 26.49
CA ASP A 303 10.25 -22.93 25.63
C ASP A 303 9.89 -23.19 24.16
N VAL A 304 9.07 -24.21 23.88
CA VAL A 304 8.71 -24.65 22.52
C VAL A 304 7.88 -23.59 21.80
N ASP A 305 6.84 -23.06 22.44
CA ASP A 305 6.01 -22.01 21.84
C ASP A 305 6.76 -20.69 21.72
N VAL A 306 7.58 -20.34 22.72
CA VAL A 306 8.44 -19.15 22.66
C VAL A 306 9.43 -19.26 21.50
N ARG A 307 10.10 -20.41 21.38
CA ARG A 307 11.06 -20.70 20.31
C ARG A 307 10.39 -20.69 18.95
N TRP A 308 9.26 -21.37 18.79
CA TRP A 308 8.51 -21.41 17.55
C TRP A 308 8.10 -20.01 17.08
N LEU A 309 7.57 -19.16 17.98
CA LEU A 309 7.24 -17.78 17.65
C LEU A 309 8.48 -16.97 17.26
N CYS A 310 9.59 -17.13 17.99
CA CYS A 310 10.84 -16.45 17.71
C CYS A 310 11.41 -16.80 16.34
N ASP A 311 11.30 -18.07 15.95
CA ASP A 311 11.75 -18.58 14.65
C ASP A 311 10.82 -18.08 13.53
N GLU A 312 9.50 -18.12 13.74
CA GLU A 312 8.52 -17.65 12.73
C GLU A 312 8.60 -16.14 12.49
N PHE A 313 8.93 -15.31 13.49
CA PHE A 313 9.12 -13.87 13.27
C PHE A 313 10.16 -13.54 12.21
N GLU A 314 11.17 -14.39 12.00
CA GLU A 314 12.19 -14.17 10.97
C GLU A 314 11.61 -14.17 9.55
N ARG A 315 10.48 -14.85 9.33
CA ARG A 315 9.77 -14.87 8.05
C ARG A 315 8.99 -13.60 7.78
N TYR A 316 8.42 -13.01 8.84
CA TYR A 316 7.53 -11.86 8.72
C TYR A 316 8.27 -10.53 8.79
N VAL A 317 9.48 -10.49 9.35
CA VAL A 317 10.26 -9.24 9.46
C VAL A 317 11.28 -9.13 8.33
N ASN A 318 10.98 -8.29 7.34
CA ASN A 318 11.85 -8.04 6.19
C ASN A 318 11.73 -6.58 5.67
N ALA A 319 12.60 -6.22 4.74
CA ALA A 319 12.64 -4.88 4.15
C ALA A 319 11.35 -4.52 3.40
N ASN A 320 10.71 -5.47 2.70
CA ASN A 320 9.47 -5.24 1.97
C ASN A 320 8.32 -4.85 2.90
N ARG A 321 8.20 -5.55 4.04
CA ARG A 321 7.21 -5.19 5.07
C ARG A 321 7.49 -3.81 5.67
N LEU A 322 8.76 -3.43 5.84
CA LEU A 322 9.12 -2.09 6.28
C LEU A 322 8.66 -1.03 5.27
N THR A 323 8.93 -1.23 3.98
CA THR A 323 8.45 -0.34 2.90
C THR A 323 6.92 -0.20 2.93
N ALA A 324 6.19 -1.32 3.07
CA ALA A 324 4.73 -1.29 3.19
C ALA A 324 4.23 -0.58 4.46
N VAL A 325 4.97 -0.62 5.57
CA VAL A 325 4.65 0.14 6.78
C VAL A 325 4.88 1.63 6.57
N VAL A 326 5.98 2.01 5.90
CA VAL A 326 6.34 3.40 5.58
C VAL A 326 5.31 4.05 4.64
N SER A 327 4.83 3.32 3.63
CA SER A 327 3.81 3.85 2.72
C SER A 327 2.46 4.08 3.42
N LYS A 328 2.05 3.18 4.34
CA LYS A 328 0.80 3.30 5.12
C LYS A 328 0.75 4.50 6.06
N ILE A 329 1.91 5.03 6.46
CA ILE A 329 2.02 6.19 7.37
C ILE A 329 2.18 7.51 6.60
N GLY A 330 2.46 7.46 5.29
CA GLY A 330 2.51 8.63 4.42
C GLY A 330 3.63 9.61 4.78
N PHE A 331 4.79 9.12 5.21
CA PHE A 331 5.94 9.97 5.56
C PHE A 331 6.95 10.14 4.42
N GLU A 332 6.62 9.71 3.20
CA GLU A 332 7.58 9.73 2.07
C GLU A 332 7.90 11.16 1.58
N GLY A 333 7.15 12.18 2.04
CA GLY A 333 7.50 13.60 1.92
C GLY A 333 8.35 14.19 3.07
N GLU A 334 8.62 13.44 4.15
CA GLU A 334 9.64 13.83 5.13
C GLU A 334 11.01 13.38 4.64
N VAL A 335 11.94 14.32 4.43
CA VAL A 335 13.36 14.02 4.17
C VAL A 335 13.78 12.85 5.06
N ARG A 336 14.33 11.77 4.49
CA ARG A 336 14.79 10.54 5.18
C ARG A 336 15.49 10.81 6.53
N HIS A 337 16.16 11.96 6.62
CA HIS A 337 16.76 12.51 7.83
C HIS A 337 15.77 12.71 9.02
N ARG A 338 14.56 13.23 8.80
CA ARG A 338 13.54 13.41 9.87
C ARG A 338 12.97 12.08 10.38
N LEU A 339 12.88 11.08 9.51
CA LEU A 339 12.48 9.72 9.90
C LEU A 339 13.49 9.05 10.84
N ARG A 340 14.78 9.48 10.84
CA ARG A 340 15.78 8.98 11.80
C ARG A 340 15.35 9.24 13.25
N TYR A 341 14.70 10.37 13.54
CA TYR A 341 14.18 10.69 14.88
C TYR A 341 12.98 9.80 15.28
N LYS A 342 12.32 9.17 14.32
CA LYS A 342 11.19 8.24 14.53
C LYS A 342 11.61 6.76 14.45
N ARG A 343 12.92 6.45 14.51
CA ARG A 343 13.44 5.07 14.38
C ARG A 343 12.77 4.08 15.33
N GLY A 344 12.62 4.43 16.61
CA GLY A 344 11.96 3.55 17.59
C GLY A 344 10.48 3.30 17.26
N GLN A 345 9.78 4.32 16.73
CA GLN A 345 8.40 4.20 16.29
C GLN A 345 8.29 3.27 15.07
N LEU A 346 9.21 3.38 14.10
CA LEU A 346 9.24 2.50 12.92
C LEU A 346 9.48 1.04 13.31
N ILE A 347 10.38 0.78 14.25
CA ILE A 347 10.61 -0.57 14.80
C ILE A 347 9.31 -1.12 15.39
N GLY A 348 8.63 -0.34 16.24
CA GLY A 348 7.37 -0.75 16.85
C GLY A 348 6.25 -0.98 15.83
N LEU A 349 6.16 -0.14 14.80
CA LEU A 349 5.17 -0.29 13.73
C LEU A 349 5.44 -1.53 12.87
N LEU A 350 6.70 -1.80 12.52
CA LEU A 350 7.08 -3.00 11.77
C LEU A 350 6.86 -4.27 12.58
N ALA A 351 7.29 -4.27 13.85
CA ALA A 351 7.05 -5.38 14.77
C ALA A 351 5.55 -5.67 14.90
N LYS A 352 4.74 -4.62 15.11
CA LYS A 352 3.29 -4.77 15.19
C LYS A 352 2.68 -5.30 13.90
N ASP A 353 3.05 -4.76 12.73
CA ASP A 353 2.53 -5.23 11.44
C ASP A 353 2.89 -6.71 11.18
N ALA A 354 4.12 -7.12 11.52
CA ALA A 354 4.56 -8.51 11.42
C ALA A 354 3.80 -9.45 12.38
N LEU A 355 3.62 -9.03 13.64
CA LEU A 355 2.86 -9.81 14.63
C LEU A 355 1.39 -9.92 14.24
N ASP A 356 0.75 -8.80 13.91
CA ASP A 356 -0.67 -8.77 13.53
C ASP A 356 -0.93 -9.72 12.34
N ASP A 357 -0.01 -9.78 11.37
CA ASP A 357 -0.10 -10.66 10.20
C ASP A 357 0.16 -12.14 10.55
N LEU A 358 1.14 -12.45 11.41
CA LEU A 358 1.37 -13.81 11.91
C LEU A 358 0.16 -14.33 12.69
N LEU A 359 -0.45 -13.50 13.54
CA LEU A 359 -1.57 -13.86 14.40
C LEU A 359 -2.89 -14.05 13.66
N LYS A 360 -2.93 -13.85 12.34
CA LYS A 360 -4.04 -14.30 11.48
C LYS A 360 -4.08 -15.83 11.36
N ARG A 361 -2.96 -16.52 11.56
CA ARG A 361 -2.91 -17.99 11.60
C ARG A 361 -3.45 -18.49 12.95
N PRO A 362 -4.51 -19.33 12.98
CA PRO A 362 -5.09 -19.82 14.24
C PRO A 362 -4.07 -20.51 15.16
N GLU A 363 -3.17 -21.29 14.57
CA GLU A 363 -2.09 -21.99 15.27
C GLU A 363 -1.12 -21.00 15.97
N ALA A 364 -0.72 -19.94 15.26
CA ALA A 364 0.17 -18.91 15.80
C ALA A 364 -0.52 -18.09 16.90
N ARG A 365 -1.82 -17.79 16.72
CA ARG A 365 -2.66 -17.13 17.72
C ARG A 365 -2.72 -17.92 19.02
N ALA A 366 -3.02 -19.21 18.94
CA ALA A 366 -3.10 -20.08 20.11
C ALA A 366 -1.78 -20.12 20.90
N ARG A 367 -0.64 -20.26 20.20
CA ARG A 367 0.70 -20.21 20.84
C ARG A 367 1.01 -18.87 21.47
N TYR A 368 0.70 -17.78 20.78
CA TYR A 368 0.94 -16.44 21.30
C TYR A 368 0.10 -16.15 22.53
N ASP A 369 -1.18 -16.54 22.54
CA ASP A 369 -2.07 -16.35 23.68
C ASP A 369 -1.58 -17.15 24.91
N ALA A 370 -1.08 -18.37 24.70
CA ALA A 370 -0.46 -19.17 25.76
C ALA A 370 0.83 -18.53 26.32
N VAL A 371 1.70 -18.03 25.44
CA VAL A 371 2.92 -17.31 25.82
C VAL A 371 2.61 -16.01 26.55
N ALA A 372 1.56 -15.30 26.13
CA ALA A 372 1.17 -14.00 26.65
C ALA A 372 0.67 -14.04 28.12
N GLN A 373 0.25 -15.20 28.62
CA GLN A 373 -0.14 -15.39 30.02
C GLN A 373 1.04 -15.28 30.99
N ASN A 374 2.27 -15.54 30.52
CA ASN A 374 3.47 -15.40 31.33
C ASN A 374 4.26 -14.15 30.93
N LYS A 375 4.39 -13.19 31.86
CA LYS A 375 5.07 -11.91 31.63
C LYS A 375 6.51 -12.08 31.15
N ALA A 376 7.26 -13.04 31.68
CA ALA A 376 8.65 -13.27 31.28
C ALA A 376 8.74 -13.80 29.84
N ARG A 377 7.89 -14.78 29.49
CA ARG A 377 7.83 -15.34 28.13
C ARG A 377 7.41 -14.30 27.10
N LYS A 378 6.36 -13.52 27.41
CA LYS A 378 5.91 -12.40 26.58
C LYS A 378 7.01 -11.36 26.34
N GLN A 379 7.81 -11.05 27.38
CA GLN A 379 8.94 -10.14 27.26
C GLN A 379 10.03 -10.66 26.32
N ILE A 380 10.31 -11.97 26.33
CA ILE A 380 11.29 -12.60 25.44
C ILE A 380 10.82 -12.50 23.98
N VAL A 381 9.59 -12.95 23.69
CA VAL A 381 9.00 -12.89 22.33
C VAL A 381 8.92 -11.46 21.80
N THR A 382 8.43 -10.52 22.62
CA THR A 382 8.34 -9.09 22.23
C THR A 382 9.72 -8.50 21.95
N ARG A 383 10.72 -8.85 22.76
CA ARG A 383 12.09 -8.38 22.57
C ARG A 383 12.70 -8.95 21.29
N ARG A 384 12.55 -10.25 21.05
CA ARG A 384 13.05 -10.90 19.83
C ARG A 384 12.48 -10.24 18.59
N LEU A 385 11.17 -10.03 18.55
CA LEU A 385 10.49 -9.38 17.43
C LEU A 385 11.02 -7.96 17.18
N ASN A 386 11.14 -7.14 18.23
CA ASN A 386 11.68 -5.78 18.10
C ASN A 386 13.14 -5.77 17.66
N THR A 387 13.96 -6.72 18.15
CA THR A 387 15.35 -6.89 17.73
C THR A 387 15.44 -7.26 16.26
N LEU A 388 14.60 -8.18 15.78
CA LEU A 388 14.52 -8.52 14.37
C LEU A 388 14.11 -7.30 13.53
N ALA A 389 13.10 -6.55 13.99
CA ALA A 389 12.61 -5.35 13.30
C ALA A 389 13.63 -4.19 13.28
N ALA A 390 14.52 -4.11 14.28
CA ALA A 390 15.56 -3.10 14.35
C ALA A 390 16.60 -3.23 13.21
N ARG A 391 16.84 -4.43 12.70
CA ARG A 391 17.81 -4.70 11.62
C ARG A 391 17.43 -4.06 10.28
N PRO A 392 16.27 -4.35 9.67
CA PRO A 392 15.87 -3.71 8.41
C PRO A 392 15.68 -2.21 8.58
N VAL A 393 15.21 -1.74 9.75
CA VAL A 393 15.11 -0.30 10.02
C VAL A 393 16.50 0.36 10.08
N ALA A 394 17.52 -0.31 10.63
CA ALA A 394 18.89 0.18 10.59
C ALA A 394 19.38 0.33 9.14
N LEU A 395 19.28 -0.75 8.36
CA LEU A 395 19.71 -0.79 6.96
C LEU A 395 18.96 0.21 6.08
N PHE A 396 17.70 0.48 6.38
CA PHE A 396 16.91 1.50 5.67
C PHE A 396 17.51 2.91 5.77
N PHE A 397 18.17 3.24 6.88
CA PHE A 397 18.83 4.53 7.08
C PHE A 397 20.33 4.49 6.76
N ASP A 398 20.99 3.39 7.08
CA ASP A 398 22.43 3.22 7.02
C ASP A 398 22.76 1.94 6.21
N PRO A 399 22.56 1.94 4.88
CA PRO A 399 22.92 0.81 4.04
C PRO A 399 24.44 0.61 4.00
N PRO A 400 24.94 -0.64 3.94
CA PRO A 400 26.38 -0.92 3.88
C PRO A 400 27.01 -0.35 2.61
N ALA A 401 28.26 0.12 2.72
CA ALA A 401 28.99 0.82 1.65
C ALA A 401 29.26 -0.01 0.38
N ASP A 402 29.18 -1.34 0.47
CA ASP A 402 29.32 -2.27 -0.67
C ASP A 402 27.99 -2.51 -1.40
N ASP A 403 26.88 -2.08 -0.81
CA ASP A 403 25.54 -2.11 -1.41
C ASP A 403 25.19 -0.75 -2.00
N THR A 404 26.20 -0.03 -2.50
CA THR A 404 26.00 1.04 -3.49
C THR A 404 25.57 0.43 -4.83
N THR A 405 24.50 -0.37 -4.83
CA THR A 405 23.42 -0.11 -5.78
C THR A 405 22.57 1.07 -5.31
N ASP A 406 23.20 2.13 -4.79
CA ASP A 406 22.56 3.42 -4.69
C ASP A 406 22.48 3.93 -6.13
N VAL A 407 21.32 3.73 -6.73
CA VAL A 407 20.98 4.28 -8.05
C VAL A 407 20.63 5.74 -7.98
N ASP A 408 20.41 6.23 -6.77
CA ASP A 408 19.53 7.35 -6.56
C ASP A 408 20.19 8.49 -5.78
N ASN A 409 21.50 8.40 -5.48
CA ASN A 409 22.25 9.51 -4.89
C ASN A 409 23.29 10.04 -5.89
N VAL A 410 22.81 10.81 -6.87
CA VAL A 410 23.65 11.84 -7.48
C VAL A 410 23.34 13.15 -6.79
N ASN A 411 24.34 13.59 -6.05
CA ASN A 411 24.50 14.94 -5.53
C ASN A 411 24.19 15.94 -6.64
N VAL A 412 23.30 16.89 -6.38
CA VAL A 412 23.06 18.01 -7.29
C VAL A 412 24.30 18.89 -7.22
N ASP A 413 25.28 18.62 -8.09
CA ASP A 413 26.37 19.57 -8.33
C ASP A 413 25.75 20.79 -9.04
N THR A 414 25.47 21.82 -8.24
CA THR A 414 25.39 23.21 -8.70
C THR A 414 26.66 23.55 -9.48
N PRO A 415 26.58 24.01 -10.74
CA PRO A 415 27.71 24.71 -11.33
C PRO A 415 27.86 26.03 -10.59
N ALA A 416 29.02 26.23 -9.96
CA ALA A 416 29.46 27.54 -9.52
C ALA A 416 29.47 28.48 -10.73
N ALA A 417 28.59 29.47 -10.73
CA ALA A 417 28.66 30.59 -11.65
C ALA A 417 29.85 31.45 -11.23
N ASP A 418 30.99 31.25 -11.90
CA ASP A 418 32.09 32.19 -11.89
C ASP A 418 31.75 33.29 -12.91
N VAL A 419 31.11 34.36 -12.43
CA VAL A 419 30.89 35.59 -13.19
C VAL A 419 31.99 36.55 -12.77
N SER A 420 33.13 36.47 -13.45
CA SER A 420 34.07 37.58 -13.52
C SER A 420 33.54 38.58 -14.55
N ASP A 421 32.91 39.64 -14.06
CA ASP A 421 32.59 40.84 -14.82
C ASP A 421 33.88 41.46 -15.39
N THR A 422 34.02 41.44 -16.71
CA THR A 422 34.80 42.45 -17.45
C THR A 422 33.99 42.90 -18.66
N ASN A 423 33.20 43.94 -18.45
CA ASN A 423 32.56 44.71 -19.52
C ASN A 423 33.57 45.74 -20.03
N GLU A 424 34.22 45.46 -21.16
CA GLU A 424 34.84 46.50 -22.00
C GLU A 424 33.97 46.71 -23.24
N TYR A 425 33.26 47.83 -23.25
CA TYR A 425 32.67 48.41 -24.44
C TYR A 425 33.79 48.89 -25.36
N VAL A 426 33.95 48.28 -26.54
CA VAL A 426 34.61 48.92 -27.67
C VAL A 426 33.67 48.96 -28.87
N VAL A 427 33.36 50.20 -29.21
CA VAL A 427 32.67 50.73 -30.37
C VAL A 427 33.48 50.48 -31.65
N THR A 428 32.75 50.41 -32.78
CA THR A 428 33.10 50.70 -34.20
C THR A 428 33.28 49.57 -35.22
N ASN A 429 32.44 49.67 -36.26
CA ASN A 429 32.66 49.48 -37.72
C ASN A 429 33.19 48.11 -38.19
N MET A 430 32.56 47.39 -39.12
CA MET A 430 31.86 47.76 -40.36
C MET A 430 30.72 46.79 -40.69
#